data_AF-A0A239AH41-F1
#
_entry.id   AF-A0A239AH41-F1
#
_cell.length_a   1.000
_cell.length_b   1.000
_cell.length_c   1.000
_cell.angle_alpha   90.00
_cell.angle_beta   90.00
_cell.angle_gamma   90.00
#
_symmetry.space_group_name_H-M   'P 1'
#
loop_
_entity.id
_entity.type
_entity.pdbx_description
1 polymer ?
#
loop_
_entity_poly.entity_id
_entity_poly.type
_entity_poly.pdbx_seq_one_letter_code
_entity_poly.pdbx_strand_id
1 'polypeptide(L)'
;MASPNGDQVAGIDQNHSAGDKHVAAINQSHSPDGDHVAGVDQPLAAGTSRGISPGGDRVAALSRQLAEAHQELRRRLADLRSGRLQAADLRTHCLAFCTALTTHHQGEDGGLFAALARERPDLEPTIGKLVEDHVLITGLLTRITEADPAAIGPELDGLAAIMESHFRYEERALSAALDAGVRDTGWSDPVLRLR
;
A
#
# COMPACT_ATOMS: atom_id res chain seq x y z
N MET A 1 -14.93 -46.32 51.33
CA MET A 1 -15.17 -45.00 51.97
C MET A 1 -14.67 -43.96 50.98
N ALA A 2 -15.52 -43.59 50.01
CA ALA A 2 -16.39 -42.41 50.06
C ALA A 2 -15.66 -41.16 49.51
N SER A 3 -15.94 -40.84 48.22
CA SER A 3 -15.96 -39.45 47.76
C SER A 3 -17.01 -38.67 48.56
N PRO A 4 -16.92 -37.33 48.61
CA PRO A 4 -17.72 -36.55 47.66
C PRO A 4 -17.18 -35.14 47.29
N ASN A 5 -17.83 -34.58 46.25
CA ASN A 5 -18.00 -33.15 45.88
C ASN A 5 -16.81 -32.45 45.21
N GLY A 6 -16.89 -31.85 44.02
CA GLY A 6 -18.05 -31.37 43.25
C GLY A 6 -18.26 -29.87 43.48
N ASP A 7 -17.75 -29.03 42.57
CA ASP A 7 -18.25 -27.66 42.30
C ASP A 7 -17.74 -27.24 40.90
N GLN A 8 -18.60 -27.31 39.89
CA GLN A 8 -19.38 -26.22 39.30
C GLN A 8 -18.63 -25.29 38.35
N VAL A 9 -19.16 -25.34 37.13
CA VAL A 9 -18.91 -24.59 35.91
C VAL A 9 -19.05 -23.08 36.16
N ALA A 10 -18.06 -22.31 35.71
CA ALA A 10 -18.25 -20.90 35.36
C ALA A 10 -17.87 -20.74 33.89
N GLY A 11 -18.89 -20.48 33.05
CA GLY A 11 -18.73 -20.24 31.63
C GLY A 11 -17.93 -18.96 31.38
N ILE A 12 -17.01 -19.03 30.43
CA ILE A 12 -16.46 -17.83 29.80
C ILE A 12 -17.15 -17.70 28.44
N ASP A 13 -18.02 -16.71 28.44
CA ASP A 13 -18.76 -16.11 27.35
C ASP A 13 -17.86 -15.91 26.11
N GLN A 14 -18.20 -16.59 25.00
CA GLN A 14 -17.66 -16.28 23.68
C GLN A 14 -18.36 -15.02 23.15
N ASN A 15 -17.99 -13.86 23.68
CA ASN A 15 -18.52 -12.62 23.14
C ASN A 15 -17.77 -12.23 21.86
N HIS A 16 -18.46 -12.49 20.75
CA HIS A 16 -18.22 -11.88 19.46
C HIS A 16 -18.19 -10.35 19.60
N SER A 17 -17.10 -9.72 19.21
CA SER A 17 -17.13 -8.30 18.86
C SER A 17 -16.67 -8.13 17.42
N ALA A 18 -17.68 -7.94 16.57
CA ALA A 18 -17.54 -7.40 15.25
C ALA A 18 -17.11 -5.92 15.35
N GLY A 19 -16.03 -5.58 14.67
CA GLY A 19 -15.58 -4.24 14.35
C GLY A 19 -14.42 -4.42 13.36
N ASP A 20 -14.31 -3.75 12.24
CA ASP A 20 -14.94 -2.54 11.77
C ASP A 20 -14.85 -2.61 10.24
N LYS A 21 -15.99 -2.73 9.55
CA LYS A 21 -16.06 -2.74 8.08
C LYS A 21 -16.63 -1.41 7.66
N HIS A 22 -15.76 -0.40 7.59
CA HIS A 22 -16.19 0.92 7.18
C HIS A 22 -15.10 1.70 6.46
N VAL A 23 -14.74 1.27 5.25
CA VAL A 23 -14.34 2.21 4.18
C VAL A 23 -14.77 1.63 2.81
N ALA A 24 -16.07 1.65 2.54
CA ALA A 24 -16.60 1.39 1.20
C ALA A 24 -17.95 2.08 1.02
N ALA A 25 -17.96 3.40 0.82
CA ALA A 25 -19.07 4.11 0.18
C ALA A 25 -18.76 5.61 0.07
N ILE A 26 -18.15 6.07 -1.03
CA ILE A 26 -18.33 7.45 -1.47
C ILE A 26 -18.36 7.48 -3.00
N ASN A 27 -19.52 7.23 -3.60
CA ASN A 27 -19.93 7.92 -4.83
C ASN A 27 -21.43 7.69 -5.09
N GLN A 28 -22.28 8.55 -4.54
CA GLN A 28 -23.65 8.73 -5.01
C GLN A 28 -24.09 10.16 -4.66
N SER A 29 -23.93 11.08 -5.63
CA SER A 29 -24.66 12.33 -5.63
C SER A 29 -25.25 12.54 -7.02
N HIS A 30 -26.56 12.31 -7.09
CA HIS A 30 -27.48 12.77 -8.13
C HIS A 30 -27.43 14.30 -8.24
N SER A 31 -27.49 14.82 -9.47
CA SER A 31 -27.74 16.23 -9.77
C SER A 31 -29.13 16.34 -10.44
N PRO A 32 -29.99 17.30 -10.07
CA PRO A 32 -31.23 17.55 -10.79
C PRO A 32 -31.03 18.57 -11.92
N ASP A 33 -31.72 18.32 -13.03
CA ASP A 33 -31.84 19.19 -14.21
C ASP A 33 -32.65 20.48 -13.91
N GLY A 34 -32.34 21.54 -14.66
CA GLY A 34 -33.11 22.79 -14.69
C GLY A 34 -32.62 23.83 -15.70
N ASP A 35 -33.15 23.70 -16.93
CA ASP A 35 -33.64 24.73 -17.89
C ASP A 35 -32.78 25.88 -18.49
N HIS A 36 -32.61 25.78 -19.83
CA HIS A 36 -32.88 26.74 -20.94
C HIS A 36 -32.44 28.24 -20.85
N VAL A 37 -31.62 28.72 -21.81
CA VAL A 37 -32.04 29.40 -23.09
C VAL A 37 -30.85 29.78 -24.01
N ALA A 38 -31.20 30.00 -25.28
CA ALA A 38 -30.47 30.17 -26.54
C ALA A 38 -29.42 31.30 -26.70
N GLY A 39 -28.53 31.15 -27.70
CA GLY A 39 -27.79 32.24 -28.35
C GLY A 39 -26.61 31.74 -29.20
N VAL A 40 -26.71 31.91 -30.53
CA VAL A 40 -25.76 31.46 -31.57
C VAL A 40 -24.63 32.46 -31.87
N ASP A 41 -23.53 31.90 -32.40
CA ASP A 41 -22.49 32.48 -33.28
C ASP A 41 -21.27 33.24 -32.71
N GLN A 42 -20.15 32.51 -32.52
CA GLN A 42 -18.80 32.96 -32.92
C GLN A 42 -17.79 31.79 -32.93
N PRO A 43 -17.01 31.56 -34.01
CA PRO A 43 -15.92 30.59 -33.99
C PRO A 43 -14.61 31.29 -33.58
N LEU A 44 -14.24 31.20 -32.29
CA LEU A 44 -12.86 31.40 -31.87
C LEU A 44 -12.22 30.02 -31.72
N ALA A 45 -11.18 29.76 -32.51
CA ALA A 45 -10.45 28.50 -32.55
C ALA A 45 -10.16 27.98 -31.14
N ALA A 46 -10.84 26.88 -30.79
CA ALA A 46 -10.66 26.17 -29.56
C ALA A 46 -9.21 25.65 -29.50
N GLY A 47 -8.48 26.09 -28.46
CA GLY A 47 -7.33 25.35 -28.00
C GLY A 47 -7.76 23.90 -27.80
N THR A 48 -7.02 22.98 -28.38
CA THR A 48 -7.25 21.54 -28.18
C THR A 48 -7.08 21.26 -26.69
N SER A 49 -8.19 21.21 -25.96
CA SER A 49 -8.23 20.63 -24.63
C SER A 49 -7.71 19.20 -24.79
N ARG A 50 -6.55 18.93 -24.20
CA ARG A 50 -6.03 17.58 -24.09
C ARG A 50 -7.03 16.83 -23.21
N GLY A 51 -7.95 16.12 -23.86
CA GLY A 51 -9.01 15.37 -23.19
C GLY A 51 -8.37 14.40 -22.20
N ILE A 52 -8.56 14.69 -20.93
CA ILE A 52 -8.16 13.79 -19.85
C ILE A 52 -9.03 12.53 -20.01
N SER A 53 -8.39 11.40 -20.31
CA SER A 53 -9.12 10.13 -20.44
C SER A 53 -9.47 9.61 -19.05
N PRO A 54 -10.74 9.20 -18.79
CA PRO A 54 -11.17 8.69 -17.48
C PRO A 54 -10.32 7.53 -16.92
N GLY A 55 -9.64 6.77 -17.80
CA GLY A 55 -8.68 5.73 -17.40
C GLY A 55 -7.32 6.28 -16.96
N GLY A 56 -6.81 7.32 -17.62
CA GLY A 56 -5.53 7.95 -17.26
C GLY A 56 -5.59 8.66 -15.91
N ASP A 57 -6.73 9.27 -15.57
CA ASP A 57 -6.94 9.88 -14.25
C ASP A 57 -6.91 8.87 -13.11
N ARG A 58 -7.54 7.70 -13.32
CA ARG A 58 -7.55 6.62 -12.33
C ARG A 58 -6.15 6.07 -12.10
N VAL A 59 -5.40 5.92 -13.17
CA VAL A 59 -4.01 5.46 -13.14
C VAL A 59 -3.12 6.45 -12.38
N ALA A 60 -3.20 7.73 -12.73
CA ALA A 60 -2.43 8.76 -12.02
C ALA A 60 -2.85 8.88 -10.54
N ALA A 61 -4.13 8.68 -10.23
CA ALA A 61 -4.62 8.64 -8.84
C ALA A 61 -4.04 7.46 -8.06
N LEU A 62 -3.94 6.28 -8.68
CA LEU A 62 -3.37 5.08 -8.08
C LEU A 62 -1.87 5.25 -7.80
N SER A 63 -1.10 5.76 -8.76
CA SER A 63 0.33 6.06 -8.56
C SER A 63 0.55 7.05 -7.40
N ARG A 64 -0.32 8.06 -7.28
CA ARG A 64 -0.25 9.03 -6.16
C ARG A 64 -0.59 8.38 -4.82
N GLN A 65 -1.66 7.59 -4.75
CA GLN A 65 -2.06 6.90 -3.52
C GLN A 65 -0.96 5.97 -3.00
N LEU A 66 -0.29 5.25 -3.90
CA LEU A 66 0.85 4.42 -3.55
C LEU A 66 2.00 5.25 -2.96
N ALA A 67 2.41 6.31 -3.68
CA ALA A 67 3.49 7.19 -3.22
C ALA A 67 3.17 7.84 -1.87
N GLU A 68 1.91 8.22 -1.62
CA GLU A 68 1.44 8.76 -0.34
C GLU A 68 1.55 7.71 0.78
N ALA A 69 1.13 6.46 0.52
CA ALA A 69 1.28 5.36 1.47
C ALA A 69 2.76 5.11 1.82
N HIS A 70 3.65 5.12 0.84
CA HIS A 70 5.08 4.95 1.08
C HIS A 70 5.68 6.11 1.88
N GLN A 71 5.28 7.34 1.60
CA GLN A 71 5.76 8.51 2.36
C GLN A 71 5.38 8.40 3.83
N GLU A 72 4.16 7.96 4.12
CA GLU A 72 3.71 7.76 5.50
C GLU A 72 4.48 6.62 6.19
N LEU A 73 4.74 5.51 5.50
CA LEU A 73 5.54 4.40 6.03
C LEU A 73 6.99 4.83 6.29
N ARG A 74 7.61 5.59 5.38
CA ARG A 74 8.95 6.18 5.57
C ARG A 74 8.98 7.07 6.81
N ARG A 75 7.98 7.93 7.00
CA ARG A 75 7.88 8.83 8.16
C ARG A 75 7.80 8.04 9.46
N ARG A 76 6.92 7.03 9.53
CA ARG A 76 6.78 6.16 10.71
C ARG A 76 8.08 5.44 11.05
N LEU A 77 8.77 4.91 10.05
CA LEU A 77 10.05 4.23 10.26
C LEU A 77 11.16 5.19 10.72
N ALA A 78 11.18 6.42 10.21
CA ALA A 78 12.10 7.46 10.69
C ALA A 78 11.82 7.84 12.15
N ASP A 79 10.55 7.91 12.57
CA ASP A 79 10.18 8.17 13.96
C ASP A 79 10.65 7.05 14.90
N LEU A 80 10.50 5.79 14.49
CA LEU A 80 11.02 4.62 15.24
C LEU A 80 12.54 4.67 15.42
N ARG A 81 13.26 5.07 14.36
CA ARG A 81 14.72 5.17 14.36
C ARG A 81 15.26 6.41 15.07
N SER A 82 14.40 7.37 15.42
CA SER A 82 14.83 8.66 15.98
C SER A 82 15.45 8.59 17.37
N GLY A 83 15.28 7.46 18.08
CA GLY A 83 15.74 7.30 19.46
C GLY A 83 14.99 8.17 20.48
N ARG A 84 13.90 8.83 20.08
CA ARG A 84 13.11 9.73 20.95
C ARG A 84 12.04 9.01 21.77
N LEU A 85 11.66 7.80 21.37
CA LEU A 85 10.62 7.00 22.03
C LEU A 85 11.18 6.29 23.26
N GLN A 86 10.41 6.25 24.35
CA GLN A 86 10.71 5.38 25.48
C GLN A 86 10.56 3.91 25.05
N ALA A 87 11.21 2.96 25.75
CA ALA A 87 11.23 1.55 25.32
C ALA A 87 9.83 0.91 25.18
N ALA A 88 8.90 1.23 26.09
CA ALA A 88 7.52 0.73 26.03
C ALA A 88 6.75 1.29 24.82
N ASP A 89 6.94 2.58 24.52
CA ASP A 89 6.34 3.23 23.36
C ASP A 89 6.97 2.70 22.06
N LEU A 90 8.29 2.53 22.04
CA LEU A 90 9.02 2.00 20.89
C LEU A 90 8.46 0.64 20.46
N ARG A 91 8.23 -0.28 21.40
CA ARG A 91 7.66 -1.59 21.07
C ARG A 91 6.25 -1.47 20.50
N THR A 92 5.40 -0.66 21.11
CA THR A 92 4.01 -0.44 20.64
C THR A 92 3.99 0.15 19.24
N HIS A 93 4.77 1.20 19.00
CA HIS A 93 4.89 1.85 17.70
C HIS A 93 5.51 0.92 16.66
N CYS A 94 6.48 0.09 17.04
CA CYS A 94 7.10 -0.88 16.14
C CYS A 94 6.10 -1.95 15.69
N LEU A 95 5.30 -2.50 16.61
CA LEU A 95 4.25 -3.46 16.28
C LEU A 95 3.20 -2.84 15.35
N ALA A 96 2.77 -1.61 15.63
CA ALA A 96 1.83 -0.89 14.78
C ALA A 96 2.39 -0.65 13.37
N PHE A 97 3.68 -0.30 13.25
CA PHE A 97 4.36 -0.15 11.98
C PHE A 97 4.47 -1.50 11.23
N CYS A 98 4.86 -2.58 11.90
CA CYS A 98 4.97 -3.91 11.28
C CYS A 98 3.62 -4.37 10.73
N THR A 99 2.53 -4.16 11.47
CA THR A 99 1.17 -4.45 11.00
C THR A 99 0.82 -3.60 9.78
N ALA A 100 1.05 -2.28 9.84
CA ALA A 100 0.73 -1.38 8.73
C ALA A 100 1.48 -1.76 7.44
N LEU A 101 2.77 -2.05 7.55
CA LEU A 101 3.60 -2.45 6.42
C LEU A 101 3.17 -3.80 5.84
N THR A 102 2.84 -4.77 6.71
CA THR A 102 2.31 -6.08 6.29
C THR A 102 0.99 -5.93 5.52
N THR A 103 0.06 -5.13 6.04
CA THR A 103 -1.23 -4.88 5.38
C THR A 103 -1.07 -4.17 4.04
N HIS A 104 -0.14 -3.23 3.94
CA HIS A 104 0.21 -2.54 2.71
C HIS A 104 0.68 -3.53 1.62
N HIS A 105 1.70 -4.35 1.92
CA HIS A 105 2.20 -5.35 0.98
C HIS A 105 1.15 -6.40 0.59
N GLN A 106 0.32 -6.85 1.54
CA GLN A 106 -0.78 -7.77 1.23
C GLN A 106 -1.82 -7.14 0.29
N GLY A 107 -2.08 -5.83 0.44
CA GLY A 107 -2.95 -5.06 -0.45
C GLY A 107 -2.38 -4.94 -1.86
N GLU A 108 -1.07 -4.81 -1.98
CA GLU A 108 -0.37 -4.82 -3.28
C GLU A 108 -0.43 -6.19 -3.93
N ASP A 109 0.04 -7.23 -3.24
CA ASP A 109 0.13 -8.60 -3.75
C ASP A 109 -1.22 -9.11 -4.24
N GLY A 110 -2.24 -9.02 -3.38
CA GLY A 110 -3.58 -9.56 -3.66
C GLY A 110 -4.47 -8.63 -4.48
N GLY A 111 -4.12 -7.35 -4.56
CA GLY A 111 -4.92 -6.32 -5.23
C GLY A 111 -4.21 -5.76 -6.45
N LEU A 112 -3.33 -4.79 -6.22
CA LEU A 112 -2.69 -3.99 -7.27
C LEU A 112 -1.89 -4.86 -8.25
N PHE A 113 -0.99 -5.69 -7.75
CA PHE A 113 -0.11 -6.53 -8.55
C PHE A 113 -0.88 -7.62 -9.28
N ALA A 114 -1.84 -8.27 -8.62
CA ALA A 114 -2.72 -9.23 -9.26
C ALA A 114 -3.52 -8.60 -10.42
N ALA A 115 -4.01 -7.37 -10.25
CA ALA A 115 -4.69 -6.65 -11.32
C ALA A 115 -3.73 -6.27 -12.45
N LEU A 116 -2.54 -5.76 -12.13
CA LEU A 116 -1.54 -5.36 -13.13
C LEU A 116 -1.02 -6.54 -13.94
N ALA A 117 -0.71 -7.67 -13.32
CA ALA A 117 -0.24 -8.86 -14.04
C ALA A 117 -1.26 -9.35 -15.08
N ARG A 118 -2.56 -9.26 -14.76
CA ARG A 118 -3.64 -9.61 -15.71
C ARG A 118 -3.73 -8.65 -16.89
N GLU A 119 -3.60 -7.34 -16.66
CA GLU A 119 -3.76 -6.32 -17.70
C GLU A 119 -2.46 -6.09 -18.50
N ARG A 120 -1.31 -6.38 -17.89
CA ARG A 120 0.04 -6.17 -18.41
C ARG A 120 0.95 -7.37 -18.10
N PRO A 121 0.76 -8.51 -18.80
CA PRO A 121 1.59 -9.70 -18.58
C PRO A 121 3.09 -9.47 -18.82
N ASP A 122 3.45 -8.45 -19.60
CA ASP A 122 4.83 -8.02 -19.80
C ASP A 122 5.52 -7.53 -18.52
N LEU A 123 4.75 -7.19 -17.48
CA LEU A 123 5.26 -6.78 -16.17
C LEU A 123 5.42 -7.94 -15.18
N GLU A 124 5.01 -9.17 -15.51
CA GLU A 124 5.13 -10.33 -14.61
C GLU A 124 6.55 -10.48 -14.01
N PRO A 125 7.66 -10.34 -14.77
CA PRO A 125 9.00 -10.42 -14.20
C PRO A 125 9.33 -9.30 -13.20
N THR A 126 8.73 -8.13 -13.37
CA THR A 126 8.91 -6.99 -12.46
C THR A 126 8.08 -7.19 -11.20
N ILE A 127 6.82 -7.59 -11.34
CA ILE A 127 5.92 -7.92 -10.23
C ILE A 127 6.51 -9.07 -9.40
N GLY A 128 7.05 -10.11 -10.04
CA GLY A 128 7.71 -11.22 -9.35
C GLY A 128 8.82 -10.76 -8.41
N LYS A 129 9.65 -9.79 -8.83
CA LYS A 129 10.70 -9.21 -7.98
C LYS A 129 10.14 -8.43 -6.80
N LEU A 130 9.06 -7.68 -6.99
CA LEU A 130 8.40 -6.93 -5.91
C LEU A 130 7.81 -7.89 -4.86
N VAL A 131 7.19 -8.98 -5.31
CA VAL A 131 6.68 -10.04 -4.42
C VAL A 131 7.83 -10.75 -3.69
N GLU A 132 8.97 -11.01 -4.36
CA GLU A 132 10.17 -11.55 -3.71
C GLU A 132 10.68 -10.62 -2.60
N ASP A 133 10.74 -9.31 -2.85
CA ASP A 133 11.07 -8.31 -1.84
C ASP A 133 10.09 -8.37 -0.66
N HIS A 134 8.79 -8.49 -0.91
CA HIS A 134 7.76 -8.59 0.14
C HIS A 134 7.98 -9.81 1.04
N VAL A 135 8.38 -10.95 0.49
CA VAL A 135 8.71 -12.15 1.28
C VAL A 135 9.93 -11.91 2.17
N LEU A 136 10.99 -11.28 1.63
CA LEU A 136 12.19 -10.94 2.39
C LEU A 136 11.88 -9.95 3.52
N ILE A 137 11.10 -8.91 3.23
CA ILE A 137 10.67 -7.90 4.20
C ILE A 137 9.80 -8.54 5.28
N THR A 138 8.86 -9.41 4.91
CA THR A 138 8.06 -10.17 5.88
C THR A 138 8.95 -10.92 6.87
N GLY A 139 10.00 -11.59 6.39
CA GLY A 139 10.97 -12.28 7.25
C GLY A 139 11.77 -11.34 8.16
N LEU A 140 12.08 -10.12 7.73
CA LEU A 140 12.69 -9.08 8.57
C LEU A 140 11.74 -8.60 9.66
N LEU A 141 10.47 -8.36 9.31
CA LEU A 141 9.46 -7.93 10.26
C LEU A 141 9.24 -8.96 11.37
N THR A 142 9.20 -10.25 11.05
CA THR A 142 9.14 -11.30 12.08
C THR A 142 10.28 -11.19 13.07
N ARG A 143 11.53 -11.07 12.60
CA ARG A 143 12.70 -10.92 13.48
C ARG A 143 12.62 -9.67 14.35
N ILE A 144 12.16 -8.55 13.78
CA ILE A 144 11.97 -7.29 14.51
C ILE A 144 10.91 -7.42 15.60
N THR A 145 9.79 -8.10 15.32
CA THR A 145 8.72 -8.29 16.32
C THR A 145 9.11 -9.22 17.47
N GLU A 146 10.06 -10.13 17.24
CA GLU A 146 10.58 -11.08 18.22
C GLU A 146 11.81 -10.57 18.99
N ALA A 147 12.45 -9.50 18.52
CA ALA A 147 13.66 -8.94 19.10
C ALA A 147 13.43 -8.27 20.47
N ASP A 148 14.47 -8.28 21.30
CA ASP A 148 14.53 -7.45 22.51
C ASP A 148 14.50 -5.95 22.10
N PRO A 149 13.67 -5.10 22.74
CA PRO A 149 13.68 -3.65 22.53
C PRO A 149 15.08 -3.01 22.57
N ALA A 150 16.03 -3.56 23.35
CA ALA A 150 17.41 -3.06 23.40
C ALA A 150 18.22 -3.36 22.13
N ALA A 151 17.81 -4.36 21.34
CA ALA A 151 18.49 -4.83 20.13
C ALA A 151 17.78 -4.43 18.83
N ILE A 152 16.64 -3.76 18.90
CA ILE A 152 15.79 -3.46 17.72
C ILE A 152 16.36 -2.34 16.82
N GLY A 153 17.22 -1.46 17.37
CA GLY A 153 17.77 -0.32 16.65
C GLY A 153 18.49 -0.70 15.34
N PRO A 154 19.51 -1.57 15.38
CA PRO A 154 20.20 -2.05 14.18
C PRO A 154 19.28 -2.75 13.17
N GLU A 155 18.28 -3.50 13.64
CA GLU A 155 17.31 -4.16 12.75
C GLU A 155 16.41 -3.13 12.04
N LEU A 156 16.00 -2.06 12.73
CA LEU A 156 15.27 -0.95 12.12
C LEU A 156 16.11 -0.18 11.10
N ASP A 157 17.42 -0.04 11.34
CA ASP A 157 18.35 0.56 10.36
C ASP A 157 18.46 -0.30 9.09
N GLY A 158 18.60 -1.62 9.26
CA GLY A 158 18.62 -2.57 8.15
C GLY A 158 17.32 -2.55 7.36
N LEU A 159 16.18 -2.60 8.06
CA LEU A 159 14.85 -2.53 7.43
C LEU A 159 14.70 -1.23 6.63
N ALA A 160 15.11 -0.09 7.18
CA ALA A 160 14.95 1.18 6.48
C ALA A 160 15.78 1.29 5.20
N ALA A 161 16.98 0.71 5.17
CA ALA A 161 17.78 0.65 3.94
C ALA A 161 17.08 -0.19 2.86
N ILE A 162 16.51 -1.32 3.26
CA ILE A 162 15.79 -2.23 2.36
C ILE A 162 14.50 -1.58 1.86
N MET A 163 13.69 -1.02 2.76
CA MET A 163 12.43 -0.35 2.41
C MET A 163 12.63 0.84 1.48
N GLU A 164 13.67 1.63 1.70
CA GLU A 164 13.96 2.76 0.81
C GLU A 164 14.30 2.30 -0.61
N SER A 165 15.09 1.23 -0.74
CA SER A 165 15.38 0.63 -2.04
C SER A 165 14.13 0.06 -2.71
N HIS A 166 13.32 -0.67 -1.94
CA HIS A 166 12.10 -1.32 -2.38
C HIS A 166 11.07 -0.30 -2.88
N PHE A 167 10.66 0.66 -2.05
CA PHE A 167 9.68 1.69 -2.43
C PHE A 167 10.13 2.49 -3.65
N ARG A 168 11.42 2.84 -3.72
CA ARG A 168 11.96 3.54 -4.89
C ARG A 168 11.89 2.69 -6.15
N TYR A 169 12.12 1.38 -6.06
CA TYR A 169 12.03 0.49 -7.21
C TYR A 169 10.58 0.35 -7.67
N GLU A 170 9.66 0.09 -6.74
CA GLU A 170 8.24 -0.04 -7.01
C GLU A 170 7.66 1.23 -7.64
N GLU A 171 7.86 2.40 -7.02
CA GLU A 171 7.35 3.67 -7.53
C GLU A 171 7.81 3.93 -8.98
N ARG A 172 9.08 3.65 -9.29
CA ARG A 172 9.61 3.78 -10.66
C ARG A 172 9.00 2.75 -11.61
N ALA A 173 8.94 1.49 -11.20
CA ALA A 173 8.44 0.40 -12.01
C ALA A 173 6.96 0.60 -12.36
N LEU A 174 6.16 0.99 -11.36
CA LEU A 174 4.75 1.22 -11.53
C LEU A 174 4.46 2.53 -12.23
N SER A 175 5.15 3.64 -11.92
CA SER A 175 5.01 4.88 -12.71
C SER A 175 5.30 4.59 -14.18
N ALA A 176 6.38 3.88 -14.52
CA ALA A 176 6.66 3.50 -15.91
C ALA A 176 5.55 2.63 -16.53
N ALA A 177 5.04 1.63 -15.80
CA ALA A 177 3.95 0.78 -16.25
C ALA A 177 2.64 1.52 -16.50
N LEU A 178 2.35 2.48 -15.62
CA LEU A 178 1.12 3.26 -15.54
C LEU A 178 1.14 4.47 -16.49
N ASP A 179 2.29 5.14 -16.64
CA ASP A 179 2.54 6.24 -17.58
C ASP A 179 2.66 5.76 -19.03
N ALA A 180 3.15 4.53 -19.26
CA ALA A 180 3.23 3.95 -20.60
C ALA A 180 1.84 3.69 -21.25
N GLY A 181 0.76 3.73 -20.46
CA GLY A 181 -0.62 3.59 -20.93
C GLY A 181 -0.94 2.22 -21.55
N VAL A 182 -2.17 1.77 -21.36
CA VAL A 182 -2.81 0.87 -22.32
C VAL A 182 -2.78 1.57 -23.71
N ARG A 183 -2.04 1.23 -24.77
CA ARG A 183 -0.94 0.28 -25.07
C ARG A 183 0.09 0.97 -25.98
N ASP A 184 1.35 0.53 -25.83
CA ASP A 184 2.36 0.07 -26.81
C ASP A 184 3.06 1.04 -27.80
N THR A 185 4.41 0.97 -27.83
CA THR A 185 5.28 0.89 -29.03
C THR A 185 6.81 0.87 -28.70
N GLY A 186 7.25 0.02 -27.77
CA GLY A 186 8.65 -0.48 -27.81
C GLY A 186 9.79 0.36 -27.19
N TRP A 187 9.61 0.96 -26.02
CA TRP A 187 10.67 1.61 -25.23
C TRP A 187 10.53 1.12 -23.78
N SER A 188 11.47 0.40 -23.16
CA SER A 188 12.69 1.00 -22.60
C SER A 188 13.66 -0.12 -22.15
N ASP A 189 14.89 -0.08 -22.66
CA ASP A 189 16.00 -0.99 -22.33
C ASP A 189 16.35 -0.97 -20.80
N PRO A 190 16.93 -2.05 -20.25
CA PRO A 190 17.29 -2.15 -18.83
C PRO A 190 18.36 -1.12 -18.39
N VAL A 191 18.10 -0.42 -17.29
CA VAL A 191 18.99 0.62 -16.70
C VAL A 191 20.24 0.04 -16.01
N LEU A 192 20.33 -1.28 -15.79
CA LEU A 192 21.53 -1.91 -15.24
C LEU A 192 21.98 -3.08 -16.09
N ARG A 193 23.03 -2.86 -16.88
CA ARG A 193 23.88 -3.92 -17.44
C ARG A 193 25.08 -4.07 -16.52
N LEU A 194 25.10 -5.13 -15.73
CA LEU A 194 26.27 -5.51 -14.95
C LEU A 194 27.29 -6.19 -15.87
N ARG A 195 28.54 -5.74 -15.78
CA ARG A 195 29.71 -6.33 -16.44
C ARG A 195 30.52 -7.09 -15.40
#